data_AF-A0A6N8HJZ4-F1
#
_entry.id   AF-A0A6N8HJZ4-F1
#
_cell.length_a   1.000
_cell.length_b   1.000
_cell.length_c   1.000
_cell.angle_alpha   90.00
_cell.angle_beta   90.00
_cell.angle_gamma   90.00
#
_symmetry.space_group_name_H-M   'P 1'
#
loop_
_entity.id
_entity.type
_entity.pdbx_description
1 polymer ?
#
loop_
_entity_poly.entity_id
_entity_poly.type
_entity_poly.pdbx_seq_one_letter_code
_entity_poly.pdbx_strand_id
1 'polypeptide(L)' 'MERFVRSCRLCKREMEASPFTMCRECLQDSERIRQYTLSHPHASVDEIAESTAVSYSKVLNMIQLGMSTKKPAEPTSQQ' A
#
# COMPACT_ATOMS: atom_id res chain seq x y z
N MET A 1 13.20 4.16 29.21
CA MET A 1 12.41 4.63 28.05
C MET A 1 12.26 3.45 27.10
N GLU A 2 11.12 2.80 27.12
CA GLU A 2 10.79 1.78 26.11
C GLU A 2 10.48 2.50 24.80
N ARG A 3 11.29 2.26 23.76
CA ARG A 3 10.99 2.76 22.42
C ARG A 3 9.86 1.90 21.88
N PHE A 4 8.67 2.47 21.75
CA PHE A 4 7.57 1.82 21.06
C PHE A 4 7.96 1.66 19.58
N VAL A 5 8.48 0.49 19.23
CA VAL A 5 8.78 0.10 17.86
C VAL A 5 7.56 -0.60 17.26
N ARG A 6 7.27 -0.30 16.00
CA ARG A 6 6.23 -0.97 15.21
C ARG A 6 6.87 -1.52 13.94
N SER A 7 6.27 -2.55 13.36
CA SER A 7 6.71 -3.07 12.07
C SER A 7 5.87 -2.45 10.95
N CYS A 8 6.52 -1.99 9.88
CA CYS A 8 5.85 -1.55 8.67
C CYS A 8 4.95 -2.67 8.13
N ARG A 9 3.68 -2.36 7.85
CA ARG A 9 2.71 -3.34 7.35
C ARG A 9 3.12 -4.00 6.03
N LEU A 10 3.84 -3.28 5.17
CA LEU A 10 4.29 -3.74 3.85
C LEU A 10 5.63 -4.48 3.90
N CYS A 11 6.71 -3.80 4.28
CA CYS A 11 8.06 -4.36 4.22
C CYS A 11 8.53 -5.01 5.53
N LYS A 12 7.71 -5.00 6.58
CA LYS A 12 7.99 -5.57 7.92
C LYS A 12 9.19 -4.98 8.66
N ARG A 13 9.89 -3.98 8.09
CA ARG A 13 10.96 -3.25 8.78
C ARG A 13 10.44 -2.55 10.02
N GLU A 14 11.26 -2.52 11.07
CA GLU A 14 10.99 -1.74 12.27
C GLU A 14 10.97 -0.24 11.96
N MET A 15 10.05 0.47 12.62
CA MET A 15 9.86 1.90 12.51
C MET A 15 9.41 2.46 13.86
N GLU A 16 9.71 3.73 14.09
CA GLU A 16 9.24 4.44 15.27
C GLU A 16 7.71 4.49 15.31
N ALA A 17 7.15 4.50 16.52
CA ALA A 17 5.72 4.68 16.70
C ALA A 17 5.25 5.97 16.02
N SER A 18 4.38 5.82 15.02
CA SER A 18 3.76 6.92 14.28
C SER A 18 2.28 6.58 14.04
N PRO A 19 1.44 7.56 13.66
CA PRO A 19 0.05 7.30 13.30
C PRO A 19 -0.09 6.46 12.02
N PHE A 20 0.99 6.28 11.27
CA PHE A 20 0.99 5.52 10.02
C PHE A 20 1.25 4.03 10.26
N THR A 21 0.63 3.20 9.41
CA THR A 21 0.82 1.73 9.42
C THR A 21 1.99 1.27 8.54
N MET A 22 2.61 2.19 7.79
CA MET A 22 3.73 1.94 6.88
C MET A 22 4.89 2.88 7.19
N CYS A 23 6.12 2.43 6.92
CA CYS A 23 7.29 3.30 7.03
C CYS A 23 7.27 4.38 5.96
N ARG A 24 8.07 5.44 6.15
CA ARG A 24 8.14 6.60 5.25
C ARG A 24 8.37 6.22 3.79
N GLU A 25 9.30 5.31 3.52
CA GLU A 25 9.59 4.85 2.16
C GLU A 25 8.39 4.14 1.52
N CYS A 26 7.72 3.25 2.26
CA CYS A 26 6.53 2.58 1.76
C CYS A 26 5.35 3.56 1.54
N LEU A 27 5.24 4.61 2.35
CA LEU A 27 4.25 5.68 2.12
C LEU A 27 4.55 6.46 0.84
N GLN A 28 5.81 6.84 0.62
CA GLN A 28 6.23 7.56 -0.60
C GLN A 28 6.00 6.74 -1.86
N ASP A 29 6.37 5.46 -1.84
CA ASP A 29 6.14 4.55 -2.96
C ASP A 29 4.64 4.38 -3.23
N SER A 30 3.82 4.31 -2.17
CA SER A 30 2.37 4.18 -2.32
C SER A 30 1.74 5.40 -2.99
N GLU A 31 2.23 6.60 -2.68
CA GLU A 31 1.75 7.82 -3.32
C GLU A 31 2.19 7.89 -4.79
N ARG A 32 3.42 7.48 -5.12
CA ARG A 32 3.88 7.41 -6.52
C ARG A 32 3.03 6.45 -7.35
N ILE A 33 2.79 5.24 -6.84
CA ILE A 33 1.93 4.24 -7.48
C ILE A 33 0.52 4.80 -7.63
N ARG A 34 -0.05 5.39 -6.58
CA ARG A 34 -1.38 6.00 -6.62
C ARG A 34 -1.47 7.08 -7.69
N GLN A 35 -0.55 8.03 -7.74
CA GLN A 35 -0.53 9.08 -8.76
C GLN A 35 -0.43 8.50 -10.18
N TYR A 36 0.46 7.51 -10.39
CA TYR A 36 0.61 6.88 -11.68
C TYR A 36 -0.66 6.15 -12.14
N THR A 37 -1.29 5.37 -11.24
CA THR A 37 -2.54 4.64 -11.54
C THR A 37 -3.74 5.56 -11.79
N LEU A 38 -3.76 6.78 -11.24
CA LEU A 38 -4.79 7.78 -11.55
C LEU A 38 -4.67 8.27 -13.00
N SER A 39 -3.45 8.43 -13.52
CA SER A 39 -3.20 8.81 -14.92
C SER A 39 -3.26 7.62 -15.89
N HIS A 40 -2.99 6.41 -15.41
CA HIS A 40 -2.94 5.18 -16.21
C HIS A 40 -3.78 4.07 -15.55
N PRO A 41 -5.13 4.17 -15.62
CA PRO A 41 -6.03 3.27 -14.90
C PRO A 41 -5.97 1.81 -15.36
N HIS A 42 -5.40 1.55 -16.55
CA HIS A 42 -5.27 0.22 -17.13
C HIS A 42 -3.83 -0.30 -17.16
N ALA A 43 -2.90 0.40 -16.49
CA ALA A 43 -1.51 -0.04 -16.42
C ALA A 43 -1.38 -1.39 -15.71
N SER A 44 -0.56 -2.26 -16.27
CA SER A 44 -0.15 -3.53 -15.67
C SER A 44 0.80 -3.31 -14.49
N VAL A 45 0.97 -4.34 -13.65
CA VAL A 45 1.89 -4.27 -12.50
C VAL A 45 3.33 -4.01 -12.96
N ASP A 46 3.75 -4.60 -14.08
CA ASP A 46 5.05 -4.38 -14.69
C ASP A 46 5.25 -2.92 -15.12
N GLU A 47 4.29 -2.35 -15.86
CA GLU A 47 4.36 -0.94 -16.29
C GLU A 47 4.39 0.03 -15.10
N ILE A 48 3.61 -0.24 -14.05
CA ILE A 48 3.64 0.55 -12.82
C ILE A 48 5.02 0.45 -12.17
N ALA A 49 5.58 -0.75 -12.05
CA ALA A 49 6.88 -0.98 -11.43
C ALA A 49 8.01 -0.24 -12.16
N GLU A 50 8.04 -0.36 -13.48
CA GLU A 50 9.00 0.34 -14.34
C GLU A 50 8.85 1.86 -14.25
N SER A 51 7.61 2.37 -14.38
CA SER A 51 7.36 3.81 -14.42
C SER A 51 7.54 4.50 -13.07
N THR A 52 7.30 3.81 -11.97
CA THR A 52 7.43 4.37 -10.61
C THR A 52 8.77 4.09 -9.95
N ALA A 53 9.64 3.31 -10.61
CA ALA A 53 10.88 2.77 -10.06
C ALA A 53 10.68 2.03 -8.72
N VAL A 54 9.52 1.40 -8.55
CA VAL A 54 9.19 0.56 -7.39
C VAL A 54 9.27 -0.89 -7.83
N SER A 55 9.94 -1.75 -7.06
CA SER A 55 10.07 -3.17 -7.39
C SER A 55 8.69 -3.83 -7.59
N TYR A 56 8.57 -4.68 -8.61
CA TYR A 56 7.35 -5.43 -8.94
C TYR A 56 6.66 -6.04 -7.70
N SER A 57 7.41 -6.76 -6.86
CA SER A 57 6.90 -7.40 -5.64
C SER A 57 6.28 -6.41 -4.67
N LYS A 58 6.84 -5.21 -4.55
CA LYS A 58 6.35 -4.14 -3.68
C LYS A 58 5.08 -3.51 -4.23
N VAL A 59 4.98 -3.30 -5.54
CA VAL A 59 3.75 -2.85 -6.22
C VAL A 59 2.63 -3.88 -5.99
N LEU A 60 2.92 -5.16 -6.26
CA LEU A 60 1.96 -6.25 -6.07
C LEU A 60 1.45 -6.31 -4.62
N ASN A 61 2.34 -6.25 -3.65
CA ASN A 61 1.99 -6.26 -2.22
C ASN A 61 1.13 -5.04 -1.83
N MET A 62 1.38 -3.86 -2.40
CA MET A 62 0.55 -2.68 -2.16
C MET A 62 -0.85 -2.82 -2.73
N ILE A 63 -0.98 -3.34 -3.95
CA ILE A 63 -2.28 -3.61 -4.57
C ILE A 63 -3.07 -4.60 -3.72
N GLN A 64 -2.44 -5.71 -3.30
CA GLN A 64 -3.08 -6.71 -2.43
C GLN A 64 -3.52 -6.12 -1.08
N LEU A 65 -2.71 -5.25 -0.48
CA LEU A 65 -3.08 -4.55 0.77
C LEU A 65 -4.28 -3.61 0.57
N GLY A 66 -4.35 -2.90 -0.56
CA GLY A 66 -5.49 -2.05 -0.92
C GLY A 66 -6.77 -2.85 -1.17
N MET A 67 -6.67 -3.98 -1.89
CA MET A 67 -7.79 -4.89 -2.12
C MET A 67 -8.33 -5.51 -0.83
N SER A 68 -7.45 -5.79 0.14
CA SER A 68 -7.84 -6.32 1.45
C SER A 68 -8.66 -5.35 2.31
N THR A 69 -8.74 -4.06 1.93
CA THR A 69 -9.61 -3.07 2.61
C THR A 69 -10.97 -2.88 1.96
N LYS A 70 -11.19 -3.42 0.75
CA LYS A 70 -12.55 -3.54 0.19
C LYS A 70 -13.22 -4.73 0.87
N LYS A 71 -13.83 -4.51 2.04
CA LYS A 71 -14.86 -5.44 2.52
C LYS A 71 -15.86 -5.64 1.36
N PRO A 72 -16.31 -6.88 1.07
CA PRO A 72 -17.48 -7.06 0.22
C PRO A 72 -18.60 -6.22 0.81
N ALA A 73 -19.33 -5.48 -0.04
CA ALA A 73 -20.54 -4.78 0.38
C ALA A 73 -21.41 -5.79 1.14
N GLU A 74 -21.71 -5.51 2.41
CA GLU A 74 -22.69 -6.28 3.15
C GLU A 74 -24.02 -6.15 2.39
N PRO A 75 -24.71 -7.25 2.05
CA PRO A 75 -26.06 -7.13 1.51
C PRO A 75 -26.92 -6.54 2.62
N THR A 76 -27.41 -5.31 2.43
CA THR A 76 -28.48 -4.75 3.25
C THR A 76 -29.73 -5.61 3.05
N SER A 77 -29.88 -6.65 3.87
CA SER A 77 -31.18 -7.21 4.20
C SER A 77 -31.64 -6.51 5.46
N GLN A 78 -32.50 -5.51 5.31
CA GLN A 78 -33.41 -5.11 6.38
C GLN A 78 -34.83 -5.07 5.81
N GLN A 79 -35.70 -5.68 6.60
CA GLN A 79 -37.07 -6.12 6.37
C GLN A 79 -38.05 -4.96 6.21
#